data_AF-A0A7V9S092-F1
#
_entry.id   AF-A0A7V9S092-F1
#
_cell.length_a   1.000
_cell.length_b   1.000
_cell.length_c   1.000
_cell.angle_alpha   90.00
_cell.angle_beta   90.00
_cell.angle_gamma   90.00
#
_symmetry.space_group_name_H-M   'P 1'
#
loop_
_entity.id
_entity.type
_entity.pdbx_description
1 polymer ?
#
loop_
_entity_poly.entity_id
_entity_poly.type
_entity_poly.pdbx_seq_one_letter_code
_entity_poly.pdbx_strand_id
1 'polypeptide(L)' 'ISRRMALAGVNIEVMYSDHDHQLILVVDDINRAREEARRFASEN' A
#
# COMPACT_ATOMS: atom_id res chain seq x y z
N ILE A 1 0.71 -4.23 -5.40
CA ILE A 1 -0.03 -3.39 -4.44
C ILE A 1 -0.69 -2.15 -5.07
N SER A 2 -0.04 -1.39 -5.96
CA SER A 2 -0.53 -0.08 -6.44
C SER A 2 -1.91 -0.13 -7.14
N ARG A 3 -2.18 -1.15 -7.98
CA ARG A 3 -3.51 -1.36 -8.56
C ARG A 3 -4.60 -1.56 -7.49
N ARG A 4 -4.29 -2.24 -6.39
CA ARG A 4 -5.26 -2.47 -5.30
C ARG A 4 -5.58 -1.18 -4.56
N MET A 5 -4.56 -0.35 -4.29
CA MET A 5 -4.76 0.97 -3.69
C MET A 5 -5.71 1.82 -4.54
N ALA A 6 -5.50 1.86 -5.86
CA ALA A 6 -6.39 2.56 -6.78
C ALA A 6 -7.83 2.02 -6.75
N LEU A 7 -8.01 0.69 -6.78
CA LEU A 7 -9.34 0.07 -6.69
C LEU A 7 -10.02 0.31 -5.33
N ALA A 8 -9.23 0.49 -4.28
CA ALA A 8 -9.72 0.80 -2.94
C ALA A 8 -10.00 2.30 -2.71
N GLY A 9 -9.75 3.15 -3.71
CA GLY A 9 -9.94 4.59 -3.63
C GLY A 9 -8.85 5.32 -2.84
N VAL A 10 -7.66 4.73 -2.71
CA VAL A 10 -6.52 5.29 -1.99
C VAL A 10 -5.51 5.86 -2.98
N ASN A 11 -5.17 7.14 -2.82
CA ASN A 11 -4.12 7.76 -3.59
C ASN A 11 -2.73 7.45 -3.00
N ILE A 12 -1.77 7.12 -3.85
CA ILE A 12 -0.36 6.97 -3.44
C ILE A 12 0.35 8.28 -3.77
N GLU A 13 0.80 8.99 -2.75
CA GLU A 13 1.54 10.24 -2.90
C GLU A 13 3.04 9.98 -3.13
N VAL A 14 3.58 8.96 -2.46
CA VAL A 14 4.99 8.54 -2.58
C VAL A 14 5.07 7.02 -2.49
N MET A 15 5.90 6.42 -3.33
CA MET A 15 6.21 5.00 -3.30
C MET A 15 7.71 4.81 -3.40
N TYR A 16 8.30 4.12 -2.44
CA TYR A 16 9.72 3.79 -2.41
C TYR A 16 9.95 2.47 -1.66
N SER A 17 11.15 1.93 -1.75
CA SER A 17 11.58 0.82 -0.91
C SER A 17 12.70 1.27 0.01
N ASP A 18 12.78 0.71 1.21
CA ASP A 18 13.96 0.86 2.07
C ASP A 18 15.08 -0.12 1.67
N HIS A 19 16.18 -0.05 2.43
CA HIS A 19 17.34 -0.91 2.25
C HIS A 19 17.07 -2.37 2.65
N ASP A 20 16.02 -2.64 3.42
CA ASP A 20 15.61 -3.98 3.87
C ASP A 20 14.59 -4.62 2.91
N HIS A 21 14.50 -4.09 1.68
CA HIS A 21 13.60 -4.53 0.62
C HIS A 21 12.11 -4.44 1.00
N GLN A 22 11.75 -3.58 1.96
CA GLN A 22 10.36 -3.34 2.29
C GLN A 22 9.79 -2.25 1.40
N LEU A 23 8.60 -2.49 0.84
CA LEU A 23 7.88 -1.50 0.06
C LEU A 23 7.11 -0.56 1.00
N ILE A 24 7.38 0.74 0.88
CA ILE A 24 6.81 1.79 1.72
C ILE A 24 5.95 2.71 0.84
N LEU A 25 4.73 2.97 1.33
CA LEU A 25 3.73 3.81 0.66
C LEU A 25 3.34 4.97 1.56
N VAL A 26 3.38 6.19 1.02
CA VAL A 26 2.72 7.36 1.59
C VAL A 26 1.40 7.54 0.86
N VAL A 27 0.32 7.63 1.61
CA VAL A 27 -1.06 7.61 1.11
C VAL A 27 -1.91 8.64 1.82
N ASP A 28 -3.01 9.02 1.18
CA ASP A 28 -4.01 9.94 1.73
C ASP A 28 -4.88 9.29 2.83
N ASP A 29 -5.22 8.00 2.69
CA ASP A 29 -5.98 7.23 3.69
C ASP A 29 -5.20 6.00 4.19
N ILE A 30 -4.57 6.16 5.36
CA ILE A 30 -3.78 5.12 6.00
C ILE A 30 -4.62 3.93 6.49
N ASN A 31 -5.88 4.16 6.88
CA ASN A 31 -6.72 3.08 7.43
C ASN A 31 -7.15 2.15 6.31
N ARG A 32 -7.60 2.72 5.19
CA ARG A 32 -7.97 1.95 4.00
C ARG A 32 -6.75 1.25 3.39
N ALA A 33 -5.62 1.95 3.30
CA ALA A 33 -4.38 1.35 2.80
C ALA A 33 -3.89 0.19 3.66
N ARG A 34 -3.98 0.29 5.00
CA ARG A 34 -3.60 -0.81 5.91
C ARG A 34 -4.46 -2.05 5.72
N GLU A 35 -5.75 -1.89 5.48
CA GLU A 35 -6.64 -3.01 5.20
C GLU A 35 -6.21 -3.76 3.92
N GLU A 36 -5.96 -3.02 2.84
CA GLU A 36 -5.52 -3.61 1.57
C GLU A 36 -4.12 -4.20 1.63
N ALA A 37 -3.20 -3.58 2.39
CA ALA A 37 -1.85 -4.12 2.61
C ALA A 37 -1.91 -5.45 3.37
N ARG A 38 -2.77 -5.57 4.39
CA ARG A 38 -2.98 -6.84 5.12
C ARG A 38 -3.57 -7.92 4.24
N ARG A 39 -4.59 -7.59 3.44
CA ARG A 39 -5.18 -8.55 2.48
C ARG A 39 -4.13 -9.06 1.51
N PHE A 40 -3.34 -8.16 0.92
CA PHE A 40 -2.27 -8.52 0.01
C PHE A 40 -1.22 -9.44 0.65
N ALA A 41 -0.83 -9.18 1.91
CA ALA A 41 0.13 -9.99 2.66
C ALA A 41 -0.44 -11.36 3.11
N SER A 42 -1.76 -11.52 3.19
CA SER A 42 -2.38 -12.84 3.46
C SER A 42 -2.53 -13.70 2.20
N GLU A 43 -2.39 -13.10 1.02
CA GLU A 43 -2.60 -13.75 -0.28
C GLU A 43 -1.27 -14.13 -0.98
N ASN A 44 -0.12 -13.65 -0.50
CA ASN A 44 1.22 -13.91 -1.05
C ASN A 44 2.20 -14.24 0.08
#